data_AF-A0A7C6WBH2-F1
#
_entry.id   AF-A0A7C6WBH2-F1
#
_cell.length_a   1.000
_cell.length_b   1.000
_cell.length_c   1.000
_cell.angle_alpha   90.00
_cell.angle_beta   90.00
_cell.angle_gamma   90.00
#
_symmetry.space_group_name_H-M   'P 1'
#
loop_
_entity.id
_entity.type
_entity.pdbx_description
1 polymer ?
#
loop_
_entity_poly.entity_id
_entity_poly.type
_entity_poly.pdbx_seq_one_letter_code
_entity_poly.pdbx_strand_id
1 'polypeptide(L)' 'MSKAKTITVKGYKSTSRKISNLARNRNYYVQVRTYKVVNGRTFYSPWSAKKRVRTR' A
#
# COMPACT_ATOMS: atom_id res chain seq x y z
N MET A 1 -0.12 5.29 10.73
CA MET A 1 -1.04 6.07 9.88
C MET A 1 -2.45 5.64 10.22
N SER A 2 -3.17 6.38 11.06
CA SER A 2 -4.58 6.12 11.30
C SER A 2 -5.40 6.63 10.10
N LYS A 3 -6.41 5.87 9.65
CA LYS A 3 -7.34 6.23 8.56
C LYS A 3 -6.75 6.38 7.14
N ALA A 4 -5.58 5.81 6.86
CA ALA A 4 -5.04 5.79 5.50
C ALA A 4 -5.82 4.83 4.58
N LYS A 5 -6.05 5.24 3.32
CA LYS A 5 -6.64 4.38 2.30
C LYS A 5 -5.76 3.14 2.11
N THR A 6 -6.31 1.96 2.36
CA THR A 6 -5.62 0.68 2.20
C THR A 6 -6.13 -0.01 0.95
N ILE A 7 -5.21 -0.54 0.13
CA ILE A 7 -5.53 -1.28 -1.08
C ILE A 7 -4.84 -2.63 -0.99
N THR A 8 -5.61 -3.71 -1.08
CA THR A 8 -5.08 -5.08 -1.13
C THR A 8 -4.98 -5.52 -2.59
N VAL A 9 -3.77 -5.88 -3.02
CA VAL A 9 -3.55 -6.44 -4.35
C VAL A 9 -3.67 -7.97 -4.25
N LYS A 10 -4.64 -8.55 -4.97
CA LYS A 10 -4.78 -10.01 -5.06
C LYS A 10 -3.78 -10.56 -6.08
N GLY A 11 -3.15 -11.69 -5.73
CA GLY A 11 -2.16 -12.37 -6.57
C GLY A 11 -0.72 -12.05 -6.17
N TYR A 12 0.07 -13.10 -5.93
CA TYR A 12 1.45 -12.98 -5.42
C TYR A 12 2.44 -12.45 -6.46
N LYS A 13 2.13 -12.58 -7.75
CA LYS A 13 2.98 -12.10 -8.86
C LYS A 13 2.84 -10.59 -9.11
N SER A 14 1.79 -9.96 -8.58
CA SER A 14 1.52 -8.54 -8.81
C SER A 14 2.37 -7.67 -7.89
N THR A 15 3.41 -7.05 -8.46
CA THR A 15 4.37 -6.22 -7.70
C THR A 15 4.08 -4.72 -7.79
N SER A 16 3.14 -4.30 -8.65
CA SER A 16 2.81 -2.89 -8.87
C SER A 16 1.30 -2.63 -8.88
N ARG A 17 0.91 -1.42 -8.47
CA ARG A 17 -0.47 -0.95 -8.53
C ARG A 17 -0.51 0.56 -8.76
N LYS A 18 -1.31 0.98 -9.75
CA LYS A 18 -1.59 2.41 -9.99
C LYS A 18 -2.65 2.90 -9.00
N ILE A 19 -2.37 4.03 -8.33
CA ILE A 19 -3.32 4.74 -7.47
C ILE A 19 -3.79 5.98 -8.25
N SER A 20 -5.07 6.00 -8.63
CA SER A 20 -5.70 7.11 -9.35
C SER A 20 -6.51 8.02 -8.43
N ASN A 21 -7.01 9.14 -8.97
CA ASN A 21 -7.88 10.09 -8.29
C ASN A 21 -7.24 10.74 -7.05
N LEU A 22 -5.94 11.04 -7.14
CA LEU A 22 -5.23 11.83 -6.14
C LEU A 22 -5.44 13.32 -6.41
N ALA A 23 -5.64 14.09 -5.35
CA ALA A 23 -5.73 15.54 -5.47
C ALA A 23 -4.37 16.11 -5.88
N ARG A 24 -4.38 17.14 -6.74
CA ARG A 24 -3.17 17.83 -7.20
C ARG A 24 -2.50 18.61 -6.06
N ASN A 25 -1.19 18.85 -6.18
CA ASN A 25 -0.37 19.63 -5.24
C ASN A 25 -0.41 19.16 -3.78
N ARG A 26 -0.64 17.86 -3.54
CA ARG A 26 -0.63 17.27 -2.19
C ARG A 26 0.51 16.30 -1.97
N ASN A 27 0.99 16.23 -0.74
CA ASN A 27 1.99 15.25 -0.31
C ASN A 27 1.28 13.97 0.14
N TYR A 28 1.63 12.85 -0.48
CA TYR A 28 1.19 11.52 -0.13
C TYR A 28 2.35 10.73 0.46
N TYR A 29 2.03 9.86 1.41
CA TYR A 29 2.97 8.92 2.01
C TYR A 29 2.50 7.50 1.70
N VAL A 30 3.38 6.73 1.07
CA VAL A 30 3.09 5.35 0.66
C VAL A 30 4.00 4.42 1.44
N GLN A 31 3.41 3.34 1.94
CA GLN A 31 4.08 2.19 2.54
C GLN A 31 3.44 0.94 1.96
N VAL A 32 4.25 -0.08 1.73
CA VAL A 32 3.80 -1.38 1.20
C VAL A 32 4.22 -2.45 2.19
N ARG A 33 3.40 -3.48 2.33
CA ARG A 33 3.73 -4.71 3.05
C ARG A 33 3.17 -5.89 2.29
N THR A 34 3.81 -7.04 2.41
CA THR A 34 3.30 -8.30 1.89
C THR A 34 2.42 -8.97 2.95
N TYR A 35 1.54 -9.86 2.48
CA TYR A 35 0.74 -10.69 3.36
C TYR A 35 0.66 -12.10 2.81
N LYS A 36 0.50 -13.08 3.70
CA LYS A 36 0.16 -14.46 3.36
C LYS A 36 -1.01 -14.91 4.22
N VAL A 37 -1.88 -15.76 3.69
CA VAL A 37 -2.95 -16.38 4.45
C VAL A 37 -2.59 -17.85 4.65
N VAL A 38 -2.51 -18.29 5.90
CA VAL A 38 -2.25 -19.69 6.27
C VAL A 38 -3.35 -20.12 7.23
N ASN A 39 -4.07 -21.19 6.90
CA ASN A 39 -5.18 -21.71 7.70
C ASN A 39 -6.21 -20.63 8.10
N GLY A 40 -6.61 -19.78 7.15
CA GLY A 40 -7.56 -18.68 7.40
C GLY A 40 -7.00 -17.47 8.15
N ARG A 41 -5.76 -17.54 8.66
CA ARG A 41 -5.11 -16.43 9.37
C ARG A 41 -4.20 -15.65 8.44
N THR A 42 -4.36 -14.33 8.43
CA THR A 42 -3.50 -13.44 7.64
C THR A 42 -2.26 -13.02 8.44
N PHE A 43 -1.09 -13.29 7.87
CA PHE A 43 0.20 -12.88 8.38
C PHE A 43 0.75 -11.76 7.52
N TYR A 44 1.20 -10.70 8.15
CA TYR A 44 1.76 -9.52 7.48
C TYR A 44 3.26 -9.43 7.74
N SER A 45 4.02 -9.00 6.75
CA SER A 45 5.40 -8.55 6.97
C SER A 45 5.43 -7.15 7.61
N PRO A 46 6.60 -6.74 8.14
CA PRO A 46 6.83 -5.35 8.51
C PRO A 46 6.54 -4.40 7.35
N TRP A 47 6.16 -3.18 7.67
CA TRP A 47 5.97 -2.13 6.66
C TRP A 47 7.30 -1.76 6.00
N SER A 48 7.26 -1.48 4.70
CA SER A 48 8.38 -0.84 4.01
C SER A 48 8.69 0.53 4.60
N ALA A 49 9.87 1.05 4.28
CA ALA A 49 10.20 2.45 4.49
C ALA A 49 9.12 3.36 3.88
N LYS A 50 8.82 4.47 4.57
CA LYS A 50 7.84 5.45 4.12
C LYS A 50 8.38 6.20 2.90
N LYS A 51 7.64 6.17 1.79
CA LYS A 51 7.95 6.97 0.61
C LYS A 51 7.05 8.19 0.55
N ARG A 52 7.64 9.39 0.45
CA ARG A 52 6.91 10.65 0.20
C ARG A 52 6.81 10.91 -1.30
N VAL A 53 5.62 11.22 -1.80
CA VAL A 53 5.34 11.55 -3.20
C VAL A 53 4.49 12.81 -3.24
N ARG A 54 4.88 13.81 -4.04
CA ARG A 54 4.10 15.02 -4.26
C ARG A 54 3.38 14.93 -5.60
N THR A 55 2.06 15.07 -5.60
CA THR A 55 1.28 15.16 -6.85
C THR A 55 1.47 16.54 -7.48
N ARG A 56 1.54 16.57 -8.81
CA ARG A 56 1.68 17.78 -9.62
C ARG A 56 0.34 18.23 -10.20
#